data_AF-A0A392VYE8-F1
#
_entry.id   AF-A0A392VYE8-F1
#
_cell.length_a   1.000
_cell.length_b   1.000
_cell.length_c   1.000
_cell.angle_alpha   90.00
_cell.angle_beta   90.00
_cell.angle_gamma   90.00
#
_symmetry.space_group_name_H-M   'P 1'
#
loop_
_entity.id
_entity.type
_entity.pdbx_description
1 polymer ?
#
loop_
_entity_poly.entity_id
_entity_poly.type
_entity_poly.pdbx_seq_one_letter_code
_entity_poly.pdbx_strand_id
1 'polypeptide(L)' 'MSCSEENKTTLGVYVLREEANVWWKNVKLRIGADGVAIVWEIFKREFLR' A
#
# COMPACT_ATOMS: atom_id res chain seq x y z
N MET A 1 7.62 11.77 28.84
CA MET A 1 7.99 10.56 28.08
C MET A 1 8.44 10.99 26.69
N SER A 2 9.74 10.95 26.41
CA SER A 2 10.26 11.16 25.06
C SER A 2 10.07 9.87 24.25
N CYS A 3 9.40 9.97 23.09
CA CYS A 3 9.24 8.85 22.17
C CYS A 3 10.59 8.52 21.51
N SER A 4 11.06 7.28 21.61
CA SER A 4 12.28 6.83 20.94
C SER A 4 12.07 6.80 19.42
N GLU A 5 13.16 6.95 18.65
CA GLU A 5 13.10 6.84 17.19
C GLU A 5 12.60 5.46 16.73
N GLU A 6 12.89 4.41 17.50
CA GLU A 6 12.37 3.05 17.26
C GLU A 6 10.83 3.01 17.39
N ASN A 7 10.28 3.64 18.43
CA ASN A 7 8.83 3.71 18.63
C ASN A 7 8.16 4.55 17.53
N LYS A 8 8.77 5.67 17.10
CA LYS A 8 8.29 6.46 15.96
C LYS A 8 8.30 5.66 14.66
N THR A 9 9.38 4.91 14.42
CA THR A 9 9.52 4.06 13.22
C THR A 9 8.46 2.96 13.22
N THR A 10 8.24 2.32 14.37
CA THR A 10 7.21 1.29 14.54
C THR A 10 5.82 1.85 14.22
N LEU A 11 5.48 3.02 14.76
CA LEU A 11 4.22 3.70 14.46
C LEU A 11 4.12 4.10 12.98
N GLY A 12 5.21 4.56 12.37
CA GLY A 12 5.27 4.85 10.94
C GLY A 12 4.94 3.63 10.07
N VAL A 13 5.47 2.45 10.40
CA VAL A 13 5.14 1.20 9.69
C VAL A 13 3.66 0.85 9.79
N TYR A 14 3.03 1.07 10.96
CA TYR A 14 1.59 0.86 11.10
C TYR A 14 0.77 1.82 10.22
N VAL A 15 1.17 3.09 10.13
CA VAL A 15 0.51 4.07 9.26
C VAL A 15 0.66 3.68 7.79
N LEU A 16 1.87 3.27 7.37
CA LEU A 16 2.14 2.84 5.99
C LEU A 16 1.26 1.66 5.55
N ARG A 17 0.91 0.75 6.47
CA ARG A 17 -0.04 -0.33 6.17
C ARG A 17 -1.42 0.22 5.77
N GLU A 18 -1.91 1.22 6.49
CA GLU A 18 -3.22 1.81 6.22
C GLU A 18 -3.20 2.62 4.91
N GLU A 19 -2.11 3.36 4.68
CA GLU A 19 -1.89 4.07 3.42
C GLU A 19 -1.81 3.11 2.22
N ALA A 20 -1.12 1.98 2.36
CA ALA A 20 -1.05 0.95 1.32
C ALA A 20 -2.44 0.35 1.02
N ASN A 21 -3.30 0.17 2.03
CA ASN A 21 -4.67 -0.29 1.84
C ASN A 21 -5.52 0.74 1.07
N VAL A 22 -5.39 2.03 1.41
CA VAL A 22 -6.09 3.12 0.72
C VAL A 22 -5.62 3.23 -0.73
N TRP A 23 -4.30 3.22 -0.96
CA TRP A 23 -3.71 3.18 -2.29
C TRP A 23 -4.27 2.01 -3.12
N TRP A 24 -4.30 0.80 -2.54
CA TRP A 24 -4.74 -0.39 -3.27
C TRP A 24 -6.21 -0.32 -3.67
N LYS A 25 -7.09 0.21 -2.82
CA LYS A 25 -8.51 0.43 -3.16
C LYS A 25 -8.67 1.29 -4.42
N ASN A 26 -7.86 2.33 -4.56
CA ASN A 26 -7.90 3.24 -5.71
C ASN A 26 -7.31 2.60 -6.97
N VAL A 27 -6.17 1.92 -6.83
CA VAL A 27 -5.49 1.27 -7.98
C VAL A 27 -6.27 0.07 -8.49
N LYS A 28 -6.91 -0.70 -7.60
CA LYS A 28 -7.78 -1.83 -7.95
C LYS A 28 -8.89 -1.43 -8.92
N LEU A 29 -9.50 -0.26 -8.72
CA LEU A 29 -10.54 0.27 -9.61
C LEU A 29 -9.99 0.58 -11.00
N ARG A 30 -8.79 1.17 -11.08
CA ARG A 30 -8.14 1.48 -12.35
C ARG A 30 -7.75 0.23 -13.12
N ILE A 31 -7.16 -0.77 -12.45
CA ILE A 31 -6.78 -2.04 -13.09
C ILE A 31 -8.03 -2.82 -13.54
N GLY A 32 -9.07 -2.84 -12.70
CA GLY A 32 -10.31 -3.56 -12.99
C GLY A 32 -11.17 -2.91 -14.09
N ALA A 33 -11.02 -1.60 -14.33
CA ALA A 33 -11.76 -0.88 -15.36
C ALA A 33 -11.45 -1.40 -16.78
N ASP A 34 -10.21 -1.87 -17.02
CA ASP A 34 -9.78 -2.41 -18.31
C ASP A 34 -10.15 -3.90 -18.48
N GLY A 35 -10.90 -4.50 -17.55
CA GLY A 35 -11.24 -5.92 -17.56
C GLY A 35 -10.03 -6.84 -17.35
N VAL A 36 -8.89 -6.29 -16.94
CA VAL A 36 -7.65 -7.03 -16.71
C VAL A 36 -7.77 -7.83 -15.42
N ALA A 37 -7.54 -9.14 -15.51
CA ALA A 37 -7.48 -10.00 -14.34
C ALA A 37 -6.39 -9.51 -13.37
N ILE A 38 -6.76 -9.24 -12.12
CA ILE A 38 -5.83 -8.78 -11.09
C ILE A 38 -4.98 -9.96 -10.63
N VAL A 39 -3.85 -10.16 -11.29
CA VAL A 39 -2.86 -11.17 -10.93
C VAL A 39 -1.71 -10.56 -10.14
N TRP A 40 -1.00 -11.38 -9.37
CA TRP A 40 0.07 -10.95 -8.47
C TRP A 40 1.19 -10.15 -9.18
N GLU A 41 1.51 -10.49 -10.42
CA GLU A 41 2.52 -9.77 -11.20
C GLU A 41 2.11 -8.33 -11.54
N ILE A 42 0.82 -8.09 -11.79
CA ILE A 42 0.29 -6.74 -12.05
C ILE A 42 0.28 -5.93 -10.77
N PHE A 43 -0.13 -6.54 -9.65
CA PHE A 43 -0.04 -5.92 -8.33
C PHE A 43 1.40 -5.45 -8.04
N LYS A 44 2.39 -6.34 -8.17
CA LYS A 44 3.80 -5.99 -7.92
C LYS A 44 4.30 -4.89 -8.83
N ARG A 45 3.94 -4.92 -10.12
CA ARG A 45 4.32 -3.88 -11.08
C ARG A 45 3.78 -2.51 -10.67
N GLU A 46 2.52 -2.43 -10.25
CA GLU A 46 1.91 -1.15 -9.86
C GLU A 46 2.37 -0.68 -8.47
N PHE A 47 2.60 -1.60 -7.54
CA PHE A 47 3.02 -1.28 -6.17
C PHE A 47 4.49 -0.88 -6.05
N LEU A 48 5.37 -1.46 -6.87
CA LEU A 48 6.82 -1.26 -6.80
C LEU A 48 7.34 -0.25 -7.84
N ARG A 49 6.46 0.35 -8.63
CA ARG A 49 6.80 1.41 -9.59
C ARG A 49 7.12 2.71 -8.86
#